data_AF-A0A087V0F6-F1
#
_entry.id   AF-A0A087V0F6-F1
#
_cell.length_a   1.000
_cell.length_b   1.000
_cell.length_c   1.000
_cell.angle_alpha   90.00
_cell.angle_beta   90.00
_cell.angle_gamma   90.00
#
_symmetry.space_group_name_H-M   'P 1'
#
loop_
_entity.id
_entity.type
_entity.pdbx_description
1 polymer ?
#
loop_
_entity_poly.entity_id
_entity_poly.type
_entity_poly.pdbx_seq_one_letter_code
_entity_poly.pdbx_strand_id
1 'polypeptide(L)'
;MFVNEYQNVPFEAITYMTGECNYGGRVTDDWDRRCLLTLLADFCNPKIIEEEEYMLSPCGQYSVPHVEQYEEVLDFISKFPTTQHPEVFGMHENVDITRELQESRKLLDSILLTEGTSTSAQGGTVDHQLLDVASDILAKLPQEFDL
;
A
#
# COMPACT_ATOMS: atom_id res chain seq x y z
N MET A 1 -12.22 7.62 -24.78
CA MET A 1 -13.55 7.85 -24.19
C MET A 1 -14.09 9.17 -24.72
N PHE A 2 -15.30 9.21 -25.25
CA PHE A 2 -15.87 10.42 -25.86
C PHE A 2 -16.52 11.33 -24.82
N VAL A 3 -15.73 11.84 -23.86
CA VAL A 3 -16.23 12.67 -22.76
C VAL A 3 -16.95 13.93 -23.29
N ASN A 4 -16.44 14.49 -24.39
CA ASN A 4 -16.97 15.71 -25.01
C ASN A 4 -18.28 15.50 -25.80
N GLU A 5 -18.75 14.26 -25.98
CA GLU A 5 -20.02 13.98 -26.69
C GLU A 5 -21.23 13.99 -25.74
N TYR A 6 -21.01 14.05 -24.42
CA TYR A 6 -22.06 14.10 -23.42
C TYR A 6 -22.30 15.53 -22.95
N GLN A 7 -23.56 15.87 -22.63
CA GLN A 7 -23.91 17.17 -22.03
C GLN A 7 -23.35 17.33 -20.62
N ASN A 8 -23.24 16.21 -19.89
CA ASN A 8 -22.68 16.15 -18.53
C ASN A 8 -21.55 15.14 -18.52
N VAL A 9 -20.56 15.35 -17.65
CA VAL A 9 -19.44 14.43 -17.49
C VAL A 9 -19.96 13.04 -17.05
N PRO A 10 -19.71 11.96 -17.81
CA PRO A 10 -20.27 10.64 -17.53
C PRO A 10 -19.44 9.89 -16.48
N PHE A 11 -19.45 10.36 -15.22
CA PHE A 11 -18.62 9.79 -14.14
C PHE A 11 -18.81 8.29 -13.95
N GLU A 12 -20.05 7.78 -14.01
CA GLU A 12 -20.32 6.34 -13.88
C GLU A 12 -19.57 5.51 -14.93
N ALA A 13 -19.58 5.97 -16.18
CA ALA A 13 -18.85 5.32 -17.27
C ALA A 13 -17.33 5.44 -17.10
N ILE A 14 -16.84 6.57 -16.58
CA ILE A 14 -15.40 6.80 -16.32
C ILE A 14 -14.94 5.84 -15.22
N THR A 15 -15.67 5.77 -14.12
CA THR A 15 -15.38 4.91 -12.97
C THR A 15 -15.46 3.45 -13.37
N TYR A 16 -16.47 3.02 -14.15
CA TYR A 16 -16.57 1.64 -14.62
C TYR A 16 -15.42 1.28 -15.57
N MET A 17 -15.10 2.13 -16.55
CA MET A 17 -14.03 1.86 -17.50
C MET A 17 -12.67 1.79 -16.81
N THR A 18 -12.40 2.70 -15.86
CA THR A 18 -11.14 2.73 -15.13
C THR A 18 -11.08 1.59 -14.11
N GLY A 19 -12.09 1.48 -13.25
CA GLY A 19 -12.17 0.54 -12.14
C GLY A 19 -12.29 -0.91 -12.59
N GLU A 20 -13.27 -1.24 -13.44
CA GLU A 20 -13.55 -2.63 -13.83
C GLU A 20 -12.73 -3.08 -15.04
N CYS A 21 -12.73 -2.29 -16.12
CA CYS A 21 -12.12 -2.70 -17.38
C CYS A 21 -10.59 -2.53 -17.40
N ASN A 22 -10.07 -1.39 -16.96
CA ASN A 22 -8.62 -1.13 -16.99
C ASN A 22 -7.89 -1.82 -15.84
N TYR A 23 -8.32 -1.63 -14.60
CA TYR A 23 -7.60 -2.18 -13.45
C TYR A 23 -8.25 -3.45 -12.88
N GLY A 24 -9.57 -3.55 -12.85
CA GLY A 24 -10.31 -4.63 -12.18
C GLY A 24 -10.06 -6.02 -12.76
N GLY A 25 -9.72 -6.13 -14.06
CA GLY A 25 -9.29 -7.40 -14.66
C GLY A 25 -7.95 -7.94 -14.14
N ARG A 26 -7.15 -7.10 -13.45
CA ARG A 26 -5.87 -7.48 -12.83
C ARG A 26 -6.00 -7.80 -11.34
N VAL A 27 -7.17 -7.56 -10.76
CA VAL A 27 -7.44 -7.74 -9.33
C VAL A 27 -8.31 -8.98 -9.15
N THR A 28 -7.74 -10.00 -8.51
CA THR A 28 -8.38 -11.31 -8.33
C THR A 28 -9.12 -11.43 -7.01
N ASP A 29 -8.76 -10.64 -6.00
CA ASP A 29 -9.40 -10.65 -4.69
C ASP A 29 -10.51 -9.60 -4.61
N ASP A 30 -11.66 -9.98 -4.05
CA ASP A 30 -12.83 -9.10 -3.97
C ASP A 30 -12.62 -7.92 -3.02
N TRP A 31 -11.81 -8.08 -1.97
CA TRP A 31 -11.46 -6.99 -1.05
C TRP A 31 -10.53 -5.99 -1.71
N ASP A 32 -9.55 -6.47 -2.46
CA ASP A 32 -8.67 -5.61 -3.25
C ASP A 32 -9.47 -4.84 -4.31
N ARG A 33 -10.44 -5.48 -4.96
CA ARG A 33 -11.34 -4.81 -5.92
C ARG A 33 -12.15 -3.71 -5.25
N ARG A 34 -12.74 -4.01 -4.08
CA ARG A 34 -13.47 -3.02 -3.29
C ARG A 34 -12.59 -1.85 -2.86
N CYS A 35 -11.37 -2.13 -2.41
CA CYS A 35 -10.39 -1.12 -2.05
C CYS A 35 -10.07 -0.21 -3.24
N LEU A 36 -9.80 -0.80 -4.41
CA LEU A 36 -9.52 -0.06 -5.65
C LEU A 36 -10.67 0.87 -6.05
N LEU A 37 -11.91 0.38 -6.05
CA LEU A 37 -13.08 1.20 -6.39
C LEU A 37 -13.32 2.32 -5.37
N THR A 38 -13.02 2.06 -4.10
CA THR A 38 -13.15 3.06 -3.04
C THR A 38 -12.14 4.18 -3.24
N LEU A 39 -10.87 3.85 -3.50
CA LEU A 39 -9.83 4.82 -3.83
C LEU A 39 -10.22 5.64 -5.07
N LEU A 40 -10.71 4.98 -6.13
CA LEU A 40 -11.09 5.65 -7.37
C LEU A 40 -12.23 6.65 -7.19
N ALA A 41 -13.15 6.41 -6.24
CA ALA A 41 -14.28 7.29 -5.97
C ALA A 41 -13.84 8.69 -5.49
N ASP A 42 -12.69 8.79 -4.83
CA ASP A 42 -12.14 10.08 -4.37
C ASP A 42 -11.64 10.95 -5.55
N PHE A 43 -11.33 10.34 -6.69
CA PHE A 43 -10.83 11.04 -7.90
C PHE A 43 -11.85 11.14 -9.03
N CYS A 44 -12.86 10.27 -9.07
CA CYS A 44 -13.88 10.22 -10.11
C CYS A 44 -15.27 10.55 -9.54
N ASN A 45 -15.48 11.81 -9.18
CA ASN A 45 -16.77 12.28 -8.67
C ASN A 45 -17.05 13.74 -9.11
N PRO A 46 -18.31 14.20 -9.06
CA PRO A 46 -18.67 15.56 -9.49
C PRO A 46 -18.00 16.69 -8.69
N LYS A 47 -17.65 16.47 -7.42
CA LYS A 47 -17.06 17.52 -6.58
C LYS A 47 -15.72 18.00 -7.11
N ILE A 48 -14.98 17.13 -7.81
CA ILE A 48 -13.68 17.47 -8.38
C ILE A 48 -13.75 18.61 -9.41
N ILE A 49 -14.91 18.82 -10.04
CA ILE A 49 -15.14 19.90 -11.01
C ILE A 49 -16.03 21.01 -10.45
N GLU A 50 -16.83 20.73 -9.42
CA GLU A 50 -17.74 21.69 -8.80
C GLU A 50 -17.07 22.53 -7.71
N GLU A 51 -16.08 21.98 -7.00
CA GLU A 51 -15.37 22.64 -5.92
C GLU A 51 -14.09 23.33 -6.41
N GLU A 52 -13.95 24.63 -6.12
CA GLU A 52 -12.80 25.44 -6.53
C GLU A 52 -11.49 25.03 -5.81
N GLU A 53 -11.56 24.39 -4.65
CA GLU A 53 -10.38 23.82 -3.98
C GLU A 53 -10.67 22.39 -3.51
N TYR A 54 -10.97 21.50 -4.45
CA TYR A 54 -11.12 20.08 -4.14
C TYR A 54 -9.80 19.48 -3.65
N MET A 55 -9.78 19.07 -2.38
CA MET A 55 -8.63 18.45 -1.74
C MET A 55 -8.63 16.95 -2.02
N LEU A 56 -7.54 16.45 -2.58
CA LEU A 56 -7.32 15.03 -2.90
C LEU A 56 -6.87 14.21 -1.69
N SER A 57 -6.49 14.89 -0.60
CA SER A 57 -6.01 14.25 0.63
C SER A 57 -6.46 15.05 1.86
N PRO A 58 -6.76 14.39 3.00
CA PRO A 58 -7.13 15.06 4.25
C PRO A 58 -6.12 16.09 4.78
N CYS A 59 -4.84 16.00 4.41
CA CYS A 59 -3.83 16.97 4.85
C CYS A 59 -3.92 18.34 4.19
N GLY A 60 -4.75 18.48 3.15
CA GLY A 60 -4.98 19.77 2.48
C GLY A 60 -3.81 20.29 1.66
N GLN A 61 -2.78 19.47 1.42
CA GLN A 61 -1.62 19.85 0.61
C GLN A 61 -1.79 19.50 -0.88
N TYR A 62 -2.66 18.54 -1.19
CA TYR A 62 -2.89 18.05 -2.56
C TYR A 62 -4.25 18.52 -3.03
N SER A 63 -4.28 19.37 -4.03
CA SER A 63 -5.50 19.85 -4.67
C SER A 63 -5.42 19.71 -6.18
N VAL A 64 -6.57 19.83 -6.83
CA VAL A 64 -6.65 19.83 -8.29
C VAL A 64 -6.27 21.21 -8.82
N PRO A 65 -5.28 21.34 -9.71
CA PRO A 65 -4.88 22.64 -10.23
C PRO A 65 -5.88 23.14 -11.29
N HIS A 66 -6.29 24.40 -11.18
CA HIS A 66 -7.14 25.11 -12.16
C HIS A 66 -6.33 25.72 -13.30
N VAL A 67 -5.49 24.91 -13.92
CA VAL A 67 -4.59 25.35 -15.00
C VAL A 67 -4.85 24.52 -16.24
N GLU A 68 -4.95 25.18 -17.38
CA GLU A 68 -5.19 24.51 -18.67
C GLU A 68 -3.88 24.21 -19.41
N GLN A 69 -2.80 24.92 -19.05
CA GLN A 69 -1.52 24.80 -19.72
C GLN A 69 -0.67 23.70 -19.11
N TYR A 70 -0.07 22.88 -19.97
CA TYR A 70 0.79 21.77 -19.57
C TYR A 70 1.97 22.22 -18.67
N GLU A 71 2.62 23.34 -19.00
CA GLU A 71 3.76 23.86 -18.23
C GLU A 71 3.34 24.27 -16.81
N GLU A 72 2.17 24.89 -16.66
CA GLU A 72 1.61 25.29 -15.37
C GLU A 72 1.27 24.07 -14.49
N VAL A 73 0.80 22.97 -15.09
CA VAL A 73 0.58 21.70 -14.38
C VAL A 73 1.90 21.15 -13.83
N LEU A 74 2.97 21.17 -14.64
CA LEU A 74 4.28 20.68 -14.20
C LEU A 74 4.85 21.54 -13.07
N ASP A 75 4.76 22.86 -13.19
CA ASP A 75 5.19 23.79 -12.16
C ASP A 75 4.41 23.58 -10.87
N PHE A 76 3.10 23.29 -10.95
CA PHE A 76 2.29 22.95 -9.79
C PHE A 76 2.75 21.64 -9.12
N ILE A 77 2.92 20.57 -9.88
CA ILE A 77 3.38 19.26 -9.36
C ILE A 77 4.77 19.39 -8.73
N SER A 78 5.65 20.23 -9.29
CA SER A 78 7.01 20.43 -8.78
C SER A 78 7.08 21.04 -7.37
N LYS A 79 5.98 21.67 -6.90
CA LYS A 79 5.88 22.27 -5.56
C LYS A 79 5.62 21.23 -4.47
N PHE A 80 5.22 20.01 -4.84
CA PHE A 80 4.96 18.96 -3.87
C PHE A 80 6.25 18.43 -3.22
N PRO A 81 6.17 17.98 -1.96
CA PRO A 81 7.33 17.46 -1.26
C PRO A 81 7.84 16.19 -1.94
N THR A 82 9.14 15.92 -1.87
CA THR A 82 9.72 14.69 -2.46
C THR A 82 9.29 13.45 -1.68
N THR A 83 9.09 13.59 -0.37
CA THR A 83 8.62 12.53 0.53
C THR A 83 7.15 12.73 0.82
N GLN A 84 6.33 11.75 0.44
CA GLN A 84 4.89 11.80 0.62
C GLN A 84 4.47 11.14 1.93
N HIS A 85 3.47 11.73 2.59
CA HIS A 85 2.85 11.12 3.75
C HIS A 85 1.96 9.93 3.32
N PRO A 86 1.89 8.83 4.09
CA PRO A 86 1.11 7.64 3.72
C PRO A 86 -0.37 7.90 3.42
N GLU A 87 -0.94 8.92 4.06
CA GLU A 87 -2.34 9.31 3.88
C GLU A 87 -2.71 9.64 2.43
N VAL A 88 -1.75 10.14 1.63
CA VAL A 88 -1.95 10.49 0.21
C VAL A 88 -2.27 9.24 -0.61
N PHE A 89 -1.85 8.08 -0.10
CA PHE A 89 -2.15 6.76 -0.68
C PHE A 89 -3.36 6.08 -0.01
N GLY A 90 -4.10 6.79 0.84
CA GLY A 90 -5.20 6.23 1.64
C GLY A 90 -4.73 5.34 2.79
N MET A 91 -3.46 5.46 3.20
CA MET A 91 -2.84 4.61 4.22
C MET A 91 -2.69 5.32 5.57
N HIS A 92 -2.65 4.53 6.64
CA HIS A 92 -2.39 5.03 7.98
C HIS A 92 -0.89 5.32 8.19
N GLU A 93 -0.55 6.29 9.04
CA GLU A 93 0.84 6.69 9.38
C GLU A 93 1.73 5.51 9.82
N ASN A 94 1.17 4.52 10.52
CA ASN A 94 1.86 3.29 10.92
C ASN A 94 2.47 2.47 9.76
N VAL A 95 2.06 2.71 8.51
CA VAL A 95 2.69 2.08 7.36
C VAL A 95 4.16 2.48 7.24
N ASP A 96 4.52 3.72 7.59
CA ASP A 96 5.93 4.14 7.57
C ASP A 96 6.77 3.34 8.57
N ILE A 97 6.27 3.16 9.81
CA ILE A 97 6.95 2.34 10.83
C ILE A 97 7.17 0.91 10.30
N THR A 98 6.14 0.34 9.66
CA THR A 98 6.21 -1.02 9.13
C THR A 98 7.23 -1.12 7.99
N ARG A 99 7.22 -0.15 7.07
CA ARG A 99 8.17 -0.05 5.95
C ARG A 99 9.60 0.10 6.46
N GLU A 100 9.85 1.02 7.37
CA GLU A 100 11.18 1.27 7.95
C GLU A 100 11.73 0.04 8.69
N LEU A 101 10.87 -0.68 9.42
CA LEU A 101 11.24 -1.92 10.08
C LEU A 101 11.61 -3.01 9.06
N GLN A 102 10.84 -3.14 7.98
CA GLN A 102 11.11 -4.10 6.91
C GLN A 102 12.40 -3.78 6.15
N GLU A 103 12.63 -2.51 5.82
CA GLU A 103 13.86 -2.05 5.16
C GLU A 103 15.08 -2.27 6.06
N SER A 104 14.97 -1.96 7.35
CA SER A 104 16.04 -2.19 8.33
C SER A 104 16.37 -3.68 8.48
N ARG A 105 15.36 -4.55 8.57
CA ARG A 105 15.56 -6.00 8.61
C ARG A 105 16.25 -6.50 7.34
N LYS A 106 15.75 -6.09 6.18
CA LYS A 106 16.33 -6.46 4.88
C LYS A 106 17.79 -6.03 4.77
N LEU A 107 18.14 -4.84 5.28
CA LEU A 107 19.53 -4.38 5.35
C LEU A 107 20.39 -5.27 6.25
N LEU A 108 19.93 -5.57 7.47
CA LEU A 108 20.67 -6.42 8.40
C LEU A 108 20.83 -7.85 7.88
N ASP A 109 19.78 -8.43 7.31
CA ASP A 109 19.83 -9.75 6.68
C ASP A 109 20.82 -9.75 5.51
N SER A 110 20.85 -8.68 4.71
CA SER A 110 21.80 -8.54 3.62
C SER A 110 23.25 -8.45 4.13
N ILE A 111 23.49 -7.76 5.25
CA ILE A 111 24.80 -7.68 5.89
C ILE A 111 25.23 -9.07 6.41
N LEU A 112 24.33 -9.81 7.06
CA LEU A 112 24.61 -11.17 7.54
C LEU A 112 24.98 -12.12 6.39
N LEU A 113 24.39 -11.96 5.21
CA LEU A 113 24.77 -12.73 4.02
C LEU A 113 26.16 -12.37 3.47
N THR A 114 26.65 -11.16 3.76
CA THR A 114 27.99 -10.72 3.34
C THR A 114 29.09 -11.04 4.34
N GLU A 115 28.73 -11.28 5.61
CA GLU A 115 29.65 -11.84 6.61
C GLU A 115 30.11 -13.21 6.09
N GLY A 116 31.35 -13.29 5.62
CA GLY A 116 31.93 -14.54 5.15
C GLY A 116 31.75 -15.59 6.25
N THR A 117 31.13 -16.72 5.91
CA THR A 117 30.98 -17.88 6.79
C THR A 117 32.36 -18.39 7.23
N SER A 118 32.96 -17.70 8.19
CA SER A 118 33.93 -18.30 9.09
C SER A 118 33.09 -19.21 9.96
N THR A 119 33.11 -20.49 9.61
CA THR A 119 32.48 -21.55 10.37
C THR A 119 33.07 -21.54 11.78
N SER A 120 32.42 -20.83 12.70
CA SER A 120 32.52 -21.11 14.12
C SER A 120 31.82 -22.43 14.37
N ALA A 121 32.54 -23.52 14.04
CA ALA A 121 32.23 -24.87 14.46
C ALA A 121 32.40 -24.99 15.98
N GLN A 122 31.52 -24.32 16.74
CA GLN A 122 31.43 -24.43 18.19
C GLN A 122 30.07 -23.87 18.65
N GLY A 123 29.03 -24.67 18.43
CA GLY A 123 27.71 -24.48 19.04
C GLY A 123 27.00 -25.81 19.02
N GLY A 124 26.75 -26.38 20.20
CA GLY A 124 26.08 -27.67 20.35
C GLY A 124 24.82 -27.74 19.50
N THR A 125 24.80 -28.75 18.63
CA THR A 125 23.68 -29.26 17.81
C THR A 125 22.35 -28.54 18.03
N VAL A 126 22.01 -27.63 17.13
CA VAL A 126 20.69 -26.97 17.02
C VAL A 126 19.54 -27.97 17.18
N ASP A 127 19.75 -29.21 16.72
CA ASP A 127 18.82 -30.34 16.88
C ASP A 127 18.48 -30.66 18.35
N HIS A 128 19.44 -30.57 19.26
CA HIS A 128 19.21 -30.87 20.68
C HIS A 128 18.40 -29.77 21.35
N GLN A 129 18.64 -28.51 20.98
CA GLN A 129 17.83 -27.37 21.42
C GLN A 129 16.40 -27.44 20.85
N LEU A 130 16.25 -27.86 19.59
CA LEU A 130 14.94 -28.08 18.97
C LEU A 130 14.17 -29.21 19.68
N LEU A 131 14.85 -30.31 20.03
CA LEU A 131 14.27 -31.42 20.79
C LEU A 131 13.79 -30.98 22.17
N ASP A 132 14.59 -30.19 22.89
CA ASP A 132 14.23 -29.67 24.21
C ASP A 132 12.98 -28.77 24.12
N VAL A 133 12.91 -27.86 23.12
CA VAL A 133 11.74 -27.01 22.89
C VAL A 133 10.51 -27.83 22.52
N ALA A 134 10.65 -28.83 21.64
CA ALA A 134 9.54 -29.70 21.26
C ALA A 134 8.99 -30.49 22.46
N SER A 135 9.88 -30.98 23.34
CA SER A 135 9.50 -31.70 24.55
C SER A 135 8.77 -30.80 25.56
N ASP A 136 9.19 -29.53 25.70
CA ASP A 136 8.56 -28.55 26.58
C ASP A 136 7.16 -28.15 26.06
N ILE A 137 6.99 -27.99 24.74
CA ILE A 137 5.68 -27.76 24.13
C ILE A 137 4.76 -28.95 24.40
N LEU A 138 5.25 -30.18 24.21
CA LEU A 138 4.45 -31.40 24.44
C LEU A 138 4.02 -31.52 25.89
N ALA A 139 4.89 -31.19 26.85
CA ALA A 139 4.57 -31.21 28.27
C ALA A 139 3.54 -30.15 28.70
N LYS A 140 3.41 -29.05 27.93
CA LYS A 140 2.47 -27.95 28.17
C LYS A 140 1.14 -28.12 27.45
N LEU A 141 1.01 -29.11 26.56
CA LEU A 141 -0.28 -29.40 25.92
C LEU A 141 -1.29 -29.92 26.95
N PRO A 142 -2.55 -29.47 26.88
CA PRO A 142 -3.61 -30.02 27.72
C PRO A 142 -3.85 -31.50 27.40
N GLN A 143 -4.43 -32.23 28.36
CA GLN A 143 -4.72 -33.65 28.23
C GLN A 143 -5.62 -33.90 27.00
N GLU A 144 -5.32 -34.95 26.24
CA GLU A 144 -6.10 -35.33 25.07
C GLU A 144 -7.59 -35.48 25.45
N PHE A 145 -8.47 -34.98 24.59
CA PHE A 145 -9.91 -35.11 24.80
C PHE A 145 -10.27 -36.59 24.85
N ASP A 146 -10.88 -37.01 25.95
CA ASP A 146 -11.50 -38.33 26.08
C ASP A 146 -12.73 -38.35 25.16
N LEU A 147 -12.66 -39.15 24.08
CA LEU A 147 -13.72 -39.31 23.08
C LEU A 147 -14.79 -40.31 23.54
#